data_AF-A0A1Y1NJZ2-F1
#
_entry.id   AF-A0A1Y1NJZ2-F1
#
_cell.length_a   1.000
_cell.length_b   1.000
_cell.length_c   1.000
_cell.angle_alpha   90.00
_cell.angle_beta   90.00
_cell.angle_gamma   90.00
#
_symmetry.space_group_name_H-M   'P 1'
#
loop_
_entity.id
_entity.type
_entity.pdbx_description
1 polymer ?
#
loop_
_entity_poly.entity_id
_entity_poly.type
_entity_poly.pdbx_seq_one_letter_code
_entity_poly.pdbx_strand_id
1 'polypeptide(L)'
;LRYKQQSNAMLRNFLLRFASFESANRLRSPHSKPVSALVTLILSNKMGCPLSTSSKVLQISKKGPPNMTESEEYVEDVVCKSSDVQENEAKVFDLRDVGKVLVVRQKGKLSALGAKCTHYGAPLQSSAVGDGRLRCQWHGACFNIATGDIEDFPGLDSLPCYQVSVQDDNVTVRARRSELESNKRIKSMSKRDPNNNQHFVIIGGGPSGAVCAETLRQEGFQGKLTVVAKERYLPYDRIKLSKVMDVPIENLQLRASSFYATYDIDFILDCEATKIDLDHKQISLKDGRSLNYDRVYVATGSSPRKADIPGMMVLKGFLHPNHNTL
;
A
#
# COMPACT_ATOMS: atom_id res chain seq x y z
N LEU A 1 8.60 13.46 -14.33
CA LEU A 1 9.20 12.10 -14.32
C LEU A 1 10.49 12.03 -13.49
N ARG A 2 11.46 12.94 -13.66
CA ARG A 2 12.72 12.98 -12.85
C ARG A 2 12.51 13.19 -11.34
N TYR A 3 11.50 13.96 -10.93
CA TYR A 3 11.25 14.25 -9.50
C TYR A 3 10.68 13.04 -8.71
N LYS A 4 10.01 12.09 -9.37
CA LYS A 4 9.49 10.86 -8.73
C LYS A 4 10.58 9.82 -8.49
N GLN A 5 11.61 9.76 -9.34
CA GLN A 5 12.67 8.75 -9.22
C GLN A 5 13.65 9.04 -8.07
N GLN A 6 13.91 10.32 -7.75
CA GLN A 6 14.85 10.69 -6.67
C GLN A 6 14.30 10.47 -5.26
N SER A 7 13.01 10.72 -5.01
CA SER A 7 12.39 10.45 -3.70
C SER A 7 12.32 8.95 -3.38
N ASN A 8 12.15 8.11 -4.40
CA ASN A 8 11.93 6.67 -4.25
C ASN A 8 13.21 5.90 -3.92
N ALA A 9 14.34 6.28 -4.52
CA ALA A 9 15.66 5.71 -4.16
C ALA A 9 16.04 6.06 -2.72
N MET A 10 15.68 7.26 -2.25
CA MET A 10 15.98 7.71 -0.89
C MET A 10 15.12 6.99 0.16
N LEU A 11 13.82 6.77 -0.11
CA LEU A 11 12.93 6.01 0.78
C LEU A 11 13.32 4.52 0.84
N ARG A 12 13.66 3.91 -0.31
CA ARG A 12 14.11 2.51 -0.37
C ARG A 12 15.46 2.33 0.32
N ASN A 13 16.41 3.26 0.17
CA ASN A 13 17.68 3.22 0.92
C ASN A 13 17.51 3.49 2.43
N PHE A 14 16.56 4.34 2.82
CA PHE A 14 16.21 4.56 4.22
C PHE A 14 15.60 3.31 4.86
N LEU A 15 14.71 2.61 4.14
CA LEU A 15 14.03 1.41 4.61
C LEU A 15 14.90 0.14 4.52
N LEU A 16 15.80 0.02 3.54
CA LEU A 16 16.80 -1.07 3.50
C LEU A 16 17.78 -0.98 4.68
N ARG A 17 18.12 0.25 5.12
CA ARG A 17 18.86 0.47 6.37
C ARG A 17 18.02 0.11 7.60
N PHE A 18 16.70 0.30 7.55
CA PHE A 18 15.77 -0.10 8.61
C PHE A 18 15.70 -1.63 8.79
N ALA A 19 15.48 -2.39 7.71
CA ALA A 19 15.42 -3.86 7.74
C ALA A 19 16.75 -4.51 8.15
N SER A 20 17.88 -3.91 7.76
CA SER A 20 19.22 -4.36 8.16
C SER A 20 19.50 -4.12 9.65
N PHE A 21 18.94 -3.06 10.24
CA PHE A 21 19.14 -2.72 11.64
C PHE A 21 18.31 -3.60 12.59
N GLU A 22 17.06 -3.94 12.24
CA GLU A 22 16.27 -4.92 13.00
C GLU A 22 16.85 -6.34 12.93
N SER A 23 17.40 -6.73 11.77
CA SER A 23 18.07 -8.02 11.60
C SER A 23 19.34 -8.11 12.46
N ALA A 24 20.09 -7.01 12.59
CA ALA A 24 21.29 -6.93 13.42
C ALA A 24 20.98 -6.97 14.93
N ASN A 25 19.83 -6.42 15.37
CA ASN A 25 19.41 -6.47 16.78
C ASN A 25 18.82 -7.81 17.22
N ARG A 26 18.37 -8.69 16.29
CA ARG A 26 17.99 -10.07 16.62
C ARG A 26 19.20 -11.00 16.87
N LEU A 27 20.40 -10.60 16.46
CA LEU A 27 21.61 -11.44 16.54
C LEU A 27 22.48 -11.17 17.78
N ARG A 28 22.04 -10.36 18.74
CA ARG A 28 22.78 -10.11 19.99
C ARG A 28 21.91 -10.35 21.22
N SER A 29 21.80 -11.61 21.63
CA SER A 29 21.62 -12.07 23.03
C SER A 29 21.36 -13.58 23.08
N PRO A 30 22.30 -14.42 23.56
CA PRO A 30 22.02 -15.79 23.94
C PRO A 30 21.65 -15.89 25.44
N HIS A 31 20.81 -16.88 25.76
CA HIS A 31 20.42 -17.39 27.09
C HIS A 31 19.22 -16.76 27.81
N SER A 32 18.06 -17.44 27.75
CA SER A 32 17.43 -18.11 28.90
C SER A 32 16.17 -18.87 28.49
N LYS A 33 16.00 -20.08 29.03
CA LYS A 33 14.93 -21.08 28.76
C LYS A 33 13.53 -20.64 29.29
N PRO A 34 12.43 -21.26 28.84
CA PRO A 34 11.07 -20.81 29.15
C PRO A 34 10.58 -21.35 30.50
N VAL A 35 9.84 -20.52 31.25
CA VAL A 35 9.06 -20.97 32.41
C VAL A 35 7.58 -20.79 32.10
N SER A 36 6.87 -21.91 32.13
CA SER A 36 5.42 -22.06 32.15
C SER A 36 4.83 -21.42 33.41
N ALA A 37 3.80 -20.58 33.26
CA ALA A 37 2.91 -20.24 34.36
C ALA A 37 1.49 -19.95 33.85
N LEU A 38 0.64 -20.95 34.09
CA LEU A 38 -0.81 -20.94 34.04
C LEU A 38 -1.34 -20.08 35.20
N VAL A 39 -2.14 -19.03 34.97
CA VAL A 39 -2.96 -18.43 36.04
C VAL A 39 -4.35 -18.06 35.54
N THR A 40 -5.29 -18.59 36.30
CA THR A 40 -6.75 -18.64 36.17
C THR A 40 -7.44 -17.30 36.44
N LEU A 41 -8.57 -17.10 35.74
CA LEU A 41 -9.59 -16.08 35.94
C LEU A 41 -10.07 -16.01 37.42
N ILE A 42 -10.19 -14.81 37.98
CA ILE A 42 -11.13 -14.54 39.08
C ILE A 42 -11.93 -13.28 38.76
N LEU A 43 -13.24 -13.47 38.59
CA LEU A 43 -14.27 -12.45 38.59
C LEU A 43 -14.51 -11.95 40.02
N SER A 44 -14.62 -10.64 40.20
CA SER A 44 -15.45 -10.06 41.26
C SER A 44 -15.95 -8.68 40.86
N ASN A 45 -17.21 -8.46 41.22
CA ASN A 45 -18.17 -7.52 40.67
C ASN A 45 -18.56 -6.56 41.81
N LYS A 46 -18.66 -5.24 41.58
CA LYS A 46 -19.82 -4.39 41.94
C LYS A 46 -19.55 -2.86 42.05
N MET A 47 -20.46 -2.13 41.36
CA MET A 47 -21.12 -0.83 41.68
C MET A 47 -20.28 0.46 41.62
N GLY A 48 -20.68 1.57 41.00
CA GLY A 48 -21.89 2.04 40.28
C GLY A 48 -21.72 3.58 40.07
N CYS A 49 -21.99 4.18 38.91
CA CYS A 49 -23.19 4.99 38.58
C CYS A 49 -22.94 5.80 37.27
N PRO A 50 -23.97 6.37 36.62
CA PRO A 50 -24.14 6.33 35.16
C PRO A 50 -23.92 7.67 34.45
N LEU A 51 -23.58 7.62 33.15
CA LEU A 51 -23.89 8.67 32.18
C LEU A 51 -24.26 7.99 30.85
N SER A 52 -25.53 8.10 30.48
CA SER A 52 -26.10 7.56 29.24
C SER A 52 -25.88 8.52 28.08
N THR A 53 -25.28 8.05 26.99
CA THR A 53 -25.61 8.52 25.64
C THR A 53 -25.66 7.32 24.69
N SER A 54 -26.83 7.15 24.08
CA SER A 54 -27.19 6.04 23.20
C SER A 54 -26.37 6.07 21.92
N SER A 55 -25.44 5.12 21.76
CA SER A 55 -24.84 4.80 20.46
C SER A 55 -25.51 3.53 19.94
N LYS A 56 -26.38 3.68 18.93
CA LYS A 56 -26.96 2.56 18.20
C LYS A 56 -25.85 1.77 17.51
N VAL A 57 -25.47 0.63 18.11
CA VAL A 57 -24.63 -0.38 17.46
C VAL A 57 -25.50 -1.10 16.43
N LEU A 58 -25.34 -0.74 15.16
CA LEU A 58 -25.86 -1.54 14.04
C LEU A 58 -25.05 -2.85 13.98
N GLN A 59 -25.64 -3.95 14.48
CA GLN A 59 -25.13 -5.29 14.23
C GLN A 59 -25.31 -5.62 12.74
N ILE A 60 -24.23 -5.49 11.97
CA ILE A 60 -24.15 -6.02 10.61
C ILE A 60 -23.84 -7.52 10.74
N SER A 61 -24.86 -8.34 10.48
CA SER A 61 -24.71 -9.79 10.33
C SER A 61 -23.79 -10.08 9.13
N LYS A 62 -22.56 -10.54 9.42
CA LYS A 62 -21.65 -11.07 8.40
C LYS A 62 -22.13 -12.47 8.01
N LYS A 63 -22.95 -12.58 6.97
CA LYS A 63 -23.02 -13.83 6.21
C LYS A 63 -21.68 -14.02 5.52
N GLY A 64 -20.89 -15.00 5.98
CA GLY A 64 -19.71 -15.44 5.25
C GLY A 64 -20.09 -15.98 3.87
N PRO A 65 -19.20 -15.90 2.88
CA PRO A 65 -19.46 -16.48 1.56
C PRO A 65 -19.69 -18.00 1.69
N PRO A 66 -20.52 -18.61 0.82
CA PRO A 66 -20.76 -20.05 0.83
C PRO A 66 -19.44 -20.82 0.63
N ASN A 67 -19.29 -21.96 1.31
CA ASN A 67 -18.14 -22.86 1.14
C ASN A 67 -18.17 -23.42 -0.28
N MET A 68 -17.32 -22.88 -1.16
CA MET A 68 -17.05 -23.43 -2.50
C MET A 68 -16.06 -24.59 -2.39
N THR A 69 -16.18 -25.58 -3.28
CA THR A 69 -15.23 -26.69 -3.36
C THR A 69 -13.90 -26.25 -3.99
N GLU A 70 -12.80 -26.95 -3.70
CA GLU A 70 -11.45 -26.58 -4.18
C GLU A 70 -11.37 -26.56 -5.74
N SER A 71 -12.13 -27.43 -6.40
CA SER A 71 -12.29 -27.47 -7.86
C SER A 71 -13.08 -26.31 -8.45
N GLU A 72 -13.94 -25.66 -7.66
CA GLU A 72 -14.69 -24.47 -8.08
C GLU A 72 -13.90 -23.19 -7.83
N GLU A 73 -13.01 -23.17 -6.84
CA GLU A 73 -12.21 -22.00 -6.46
C GLU A 73 -10.98 -21.79 -7.35
N TYR A 74 -10.36 -22.86 -7.82
CA TYR A 74 -9.17 -22.83 -8.67
C TYR A 74 -9.49 -23.22 -10.10
N VAL A 75 -8.67 -22.73 -11.03
CA VAL A 75 -8.61 -23.18 -12.41
C VAL A 75 -7.17 -23.57 -12.73
N GLU A 76 -7.01 -24.68 -13.42
CA GLU A 76 -5.72 -25.22 -13.82
C GLU A 76 -5.80 -25.74 -15.26
N ASP A 77 -4.85 -25.32 -16.09
CA ASP A 77 -4.74 -25.81 -17.46
C ASP A 77 -3.34 -25.61 -18.04
N VAL A 78 -3.04 -26.34 -19.11
CA VAL A 78 -1.88 -26.10 -19.96
C VAL A 78 -2.14 -24.82 -20.76
N VAL A 79 -1.28 -23.82 -20.60
CA VAL A 79 -1.45 -22.51 -21.25
C VAL A 79 -0.54 -22.33 -22.47
N CYS A 80 0.61 -22.99 -22.50
CA CYS A 80 1.56 -22.93 -23.61
C CYS A 80 2.62 -24.04 -23.54
N LYS A 81 3.44 -24.16 -24.59
CA LYS A 81 4.71 -24.88 -24.53
C LYS A 81 5.78 -24.00 -23.91
N SER A 82 6.79 -24.60 -23.29
CA SER A 82 7.88 -23.85 -22.69
C SER A 82 8.65 -23.09 -23.78
N SER A 83 8.82 -23.67 -24.96
CA SER A 83 9.43 -23.01 -26.12
C SER A 83 8.68 -21.78 -26.63
N ASP A 84 7.40 -21.60 -26.27
CA ASP A 84 6.59 -20.49 -26.76
C ASP A 84 7.02 -19.15 -26.16
N VAL A 85 7.71 -19.16 -25.00
CA VAL A 85 8.18 -17.96 -24.31
C VAL A 85 9.70 -17.94 -24.32
N GLN A 86 10.28 -16.95 -25.00
CA GLN A 86 11.74 -16.78 -25.13
C GLN A 86 12.35 -16.15 -23.87
N GLU A 87 13.66 -16.27 -23.72
CA GLU A 87 14.39 -15.69 -22.58
C GLU A 87 14.23 -14.16 -22.54
N ASN A 88 13.86 -13.62 -21.36
CA ASN A 88 13.45 -12.22 -21.16
C ASN A 88 12.22 -11.78 -21.97
N GLU A 89 11.31 -12.71 -22.26
CA GLU A 89 10.03 -12.41 -22.89
C GLU A 89 8.88 -12.55 -21.88
N ALA A 90 7.81 -11.78 -22.11
CA ALA A 90 6.54 -11.90 -21.42
C ALA A 90 5.42 -12.08 -22.46
N LYS A 91 4.62 -13.15 -22.33
CA LYS A 91 3.52 -13.46 -23.24
C LYS A 91 2.23 -13.72 -22.48
N VAL A 92 1.11 -13.32 -23.07
CA VAL A 92 -0.22 -13.52 -22.48
C VAL A 92 -0.87 -14.76 -23.08
N PHE A 93 -1.42 -15.60 -22.22
CA PHE A 93 -2.15 -16.80 -22.59
C PHE A 93 -3.52 -16.81 -21.90
N ASP A 94 -4.48 -17.45 -22.55
CA ASP A 94 -5.79 -17.73 -21.98
C ASP A 94 -5.70 -18.92 -21.02
N LEU A 95 -6.28 -18.78 -19.82
CA LEU A 95 -6.46 -19.86 -18.86
C LEU A 95 -7.92 -20.27 -18.91
N ARG A 96 -8.23 -21.18 -19.85
CA ARG A 96 -9.60 -21.54 -20.26
C ARG A 96 -10.41 -20.30 -20.68
N ASP A 97 -11.69 -20.27 -20.34
CA ASP A 97 -12.64 -19.18 -20.52
C ASP A 97 -12.68 -18.21 -19.32
N VAL A 98 -11.82 -18.42 -18.30
CA VAL A 98 -11.89 -17.70 -17.02
C VAL A 98 -11.13 -16.39 -17.04
N GLY A 99 -9.93 -16.37 -17.62
CA GLY A 99 -9.08 -15.19 -17.57
C GLY A 99 -7.78 -15.35 -18.34
N LYS A 100 -6.95 -14.31 -18.27
CA LYS A 100 -5.65 -14.24 -18.96
C LYS A 100 -4.51 -14.21 -17.94
N VAL A 101 -3.45 -14.93 -18.24
CA VAL A 101 -2.21 -14.96 -17.45
C VAL A 101 -1.04 -14.47 -18.28
N LEU A 102 -0.09 -13.78 -17.64
CA LEU A 102 1.19 -13.40 -18.25
C LEU A 102 2.24 -14.42 -17.83
N VAL A 103 2.75 -15.18 -18.80
CA VAL A 103 3.89 -16.07 -18.59
C VAL A 103 5.17 -15.32 -18.96
N VAL A 104 6.13 -15.30 -18.04
CA VAL A 104 7.41 -14.61 -18.20
C VAL A 104 8.53 -15.63 -18.05
N ARG A 105 9.50 -15.63 -18.98
CA ARG A 105 10.72 -16.43 -18.85
C ARG A 105 11.90 -15.54 -18.52
N GLN A 106 12.61 -15.88 -17.46
CA GLN A 106 13.88 -15.24 -17.14
C GLN A 106 14.81 -16.15 -16.35
N LYS A 107 16.10 -16.11 -16.68
CA LYS A 107 17.16 -16.96 -16.15
C LYS A 107 16.77 -18.44 -16.25
N GLY A 108 16.15 -18.82 -17.37
CA GLY A 108 15.65 -20.18 -17.60
C GLY A 108 14.39 -20.57 -16.80
N LYS A 109 13.91 -19.73 -15.89
CA LYS A 109 12.71 -19.99 -15.07
C LYS A 109 11.47 -19.36 -15.70
N LEU A 110 10.36 -20.10 -15.71
CA LEU A 110 9.03 -19.61 -16.06
C LEU A 110 8.27 -19.19 -14.80
N SER A 111 7.62 -18.03 -14.86
CA SER A 111 6.69 -17.52 -13.85
C SER A 111 5.38 -17.12 -14.52
N ALA A 112 4.26 -17.20 -13.79
CA ALA A 112 2.96 -16.74 -14.26
C ALA A 112 2.39 -15.66 -13.32
N LEU A 113 1.95 -14.54 -13.89
CA LEU A 113 1.51 -13.34 -13.19
C LEU A 113 0.19 -12.82 -13.77
N GLY A 114 -0.44 -11.87 -13.08
CA GLY A 114 -1.55 -11.09 -13.64
C GLY A 114 -1.17 -10.42 -14.98
N ALA A 115 -2.09 -10.44 -15.96
CA ALA A 115 -1.82 -9.98 -17.32
C ALA A 115 -1.91 -8.46 -17.52
N LYS A 116 -2.46 -7.72 -16.55
CA LYS A 116 -2.61 -6.27 -16.62
C LYS A 116 -1.87 -5.58 -15.48
N CYS A 117 -1.34 -4.39 -15.74
CA CYS A 117 -0.71 -3.54 -14.75
C CYS A 117 -1.76 -3.10 -13.71
N THR A 118 -1.45 -3.29 -12.43
CA THR A 118 -2.33 -2.89 -11.31
C THR A 118 -2.54 -1.37 -11.17
N HIS A 119 -1.77 -0.55 -11.89
CA HIS A 119 -1.93 0.90 -11.87
C HIS A 119 -3.22 1.34 -12.61
N TYR A 120 -3.24 1.23 -13.94
CA TYR A 120 -4.39 1.61 -14.79
C TYR A 120 -4.72 0.54 -15.85
N GLY A 121 -4.44 -0.74 -15.57
CA GLY A 121 -4.89 -1.86 -16.40
C GLY A 121 -4.13 -2.05 -17.72
N ALA A 122 -2.99 -1.38 -17.91
CA ALA A 122 -2.16 -1.52 -19.10
C ALA A 122 -1.79 -3.01 -19.35
N PRO A 123 -1.95 -3.56 -20.57
CA PRO A 123 -1.50 -4.91 -20.88
C PRO A 123 0.01 -5.05 -20.64
N LEU A 124 0.43 -6.13 -19.98
CA LEU A 124 1.83 -6.34 -19.60
C LEU A 124 2.65 -7.16 -20.61
N GLN A 125 2.04 -7.66 -21.70
CA GLN A 125 2.72 -8.45 -22.74
C GLN A 125 3.92 -7.74 -23.40
N SER A 126 3.91 -6.42 -23.40
CA SER A 126 4.94 -5.56 -23.99
C SER A 126 5.78 -4.85 -22.91
N SER A 127 5.82 -5.41 -21.71
CA SER A 127 6.65 -4.90 -20.62
C SER A 127 8.12 -5.22 -20.87
N ALA A 128 9.01 -4.34 -20.40
CA ALA A 128 10.43 -4.66 -20.36
C ALA A 128 10.70 -5.68 -19.25
N VAL A 129 11.40 -6.77 -19.58
CA VAL A 129 11.77 -7.86 -18.67
C VAL A 129 13.28 -7.85 -18.47
N GLY A 130 13.75 -7.80 -17.23
CA GLY A 130 15.17 -7.75 -16.90
C GLY A 130 15.42 -7.78 -15.39
N ASP A 131 16.52 -8.39 -14.93
CA ASP A 131 16.96 -8.35 -13.52
C ASP A 131 15.90 -8.72 -12.47
N GLY A 132 15.13 -9.77 -12.70
CA GLY A 132 14.05 -10.21 -11.79
C GLY A 132 12.79 -9.35 -11.88
N ARG A 133 12.72 -8.41 -12.83
CA ARG A 133 11.69 -7.36 -12.87
C ARG A 133 10.94 -7.29 -14.19
N LEU A 134 9.66 -6.98 -14.05
CA LEU A 134 8.72 -6.69 -15.12
C LEU A 134 8.32 -5.21 -15.03
N ARG A 135 8.71 -4.38 -16.00
CA ARG A 135 8.40 -2.96 -16.03
C ARG A 135 7.37 -2.63 -17.11
N CYS A 136 6.21 -2.14 -16.67
CA CYS A 136 5.13 -1.71 -17.55
C CYS A 136 5.59 -0.56 -18.44
N GLN A 137 5.45 -0.74 -19.76
CA GLN A 137 5.85 0.24 -20.76
C GLN A 137 5.02 1.55 -20.77
N TRP A 138 3.81 1.56 -20.22
CA TRP A 138 2.94 2.75 -20.28
C TRP A 138 3.33 3.81 -19.25
N HIS A 139 3.44 3.41 -17.98
CA HIS A 139 3.63 4.34 -16.86
C HIS A 139 4.85 4.02 -16.00
N GLY A 140 5.57 2.94 -16.30
CA GLY A 140 6.80 2.56 -15.62
C GLY A 140 6.63 1.80 -14.30
N ALA A 141 5.42 1.42 -13.90
CA ALA A 141 5.22 0.56 -12.72
C ALA A 141 6.03 -0.73 -12.87
N CYS A 142 6.72 -1.14 -11.81
CA CYS A 142 7.66 -2.26 -11.85
C CYS A 142 7.27 -3.32 -10.83
N PHE A 143 7.32 -4.58 -11.24
CA PHE A 143 6.94 -5.72 -10.41
C PHE A 143 8.08 -6.74 -10.34
N ASN A 144 8.17 -7.44 -9.22
CA ASN A 144 9.03 -8.61 -9.07
C ASN A 144 8.44 -9.79 -9.84
N ILE A 145 9.21 -10.45 -10.71
CA ILE A 145 8.71 -11.57 -11.53
C ILE A 145 8.42 -12.81 -10.69
N ALA A 146 9.14 -13.02 -9.58
CA ALA A 146 9.01 -14.21 -8.76
C ALA A 146 7.86 -14.11 -7.75
N THR A 147 7.55 -12.91 -7.23
CA THR A 147 6.53 -12.72 -6.19
C THR A 147 5.30 -11.93 -6.66
N GLY A 148 5.40 -11.25 -7.80
CA GLY A 148 4.40 -10.29 -8.28
C GLY A 148 4.41 -8.96 -7.52
N ASP A 149 5.25 -8.81 -6.49
CA ASP A 149 5.22 -7.62 -5.65
C ASP A 149 5.58 -6.35 -6.42
N ILE A 150 4.86 -5.26 -6.15
CA ILE A 150 5.21 -3.93 -6.66
C ILE A 150 6.57 -3.50 -6.08
N GLU A 151 7.50 -3.16 -6.97
CA GLU A 151 8.84 -2.68 -6.62
C GLU A 151 9.10 -1.21 -7.00
N ASP A 152 8.28 -0.65 -7.90
CA ASP A 152 8.37 0.75 -8.31
C ASP A 152 7.00 1.28 -8.73
N PHE A 153 6.77 2.56 -8.40
CA PHE A 153 5.53 3.31 -8.62
C PHE A 153 5.31 3.58 -10.11
N PRO A 154 4.10 3.96 -10.58
CA PRO A 154 2.96 4.54 -9.83
C PRO A 154 1.90 3.58 -9.29
N GLY A 155 2.01 2.26 -9.50
CA GLY A 155 1.05 1.31 -8.92
C GLY A 155 1.16 1.20 -7.39
N LEU A 156 0.05 0.90 -6.71
CA LEU A 156 0.01 0.59 -5.27
C LEU A 156 -0.09 -0.91 -4.99
N ASP A 157 -0.80 -1.64 -5.86
CA ASP A 157 -1.06 -3.06 -5.69
C ASP A 157 -0.04 -3.89 -6.45
N SER A 158 0.21 -5.09 -5.95
CA SER A 158 1.05 -6.13 -6.55
C SER A 158 0.25 -6.97 -7.53
N LEU A 159 0.94 -7.63 -8.46
CA LEU A 159 0.33 -8.63 -9.32
C LEU A 159 0.06 -9.91 -8.52
N PRO A 160 -1.05 -10.61 -8.79
CA PRO A 160 -1.16 -12.01 -8.37
C PRO A 160 -0.07 -12.83 -9.07
N CYS A 161 0.46 -13.82 -8.38
CA CYS A 161 1.46 -14.76 -8.89
C CYS A 161 0.87 -16.16 -8.78
N TYR A 162 0.84 -16.87 -9.90
CA TYR A 162 0.18 -18.16 -10.03
C TYR A 162 1.18 -19.31 -9.92
N GLN A 163 0.69 -20.49 -9.56
CA GLN A 163 1.51 -21.68 -9.50
C GLN A 163 1.80 -22.17 -10.93
N VAL A 164 3.07 -22.44 -11.22
CA VAL A 164 3.52 -22.94 -12.53
C VAL A 164 4.14 -24.32 -12.35
N SER A 165 3.74 -25.28 -13.17
CA SER A 165 4.40 -26.58 -13.33
C SER A 165 4.75 -26.81 -14.79
N VAL A 166 5.87 -27.48 -15.04
CA VAL A 166 6.34 -27.79 -16.39
C VAL A 166 6.56 -29.30 -16.49
N GLN A 167 5.86 -29.95 -17.43
CA GLN A 167 5.96 -31.39 -17.69
C GLN A 167 5.92 -31.62 -19.19
N ASP A 168 6.89 -32.37 -19.73
CA ASP A 168 6.99 -32.69 -21.16
C ASP A 168 6.80 -31.45 -22.07
N ASP A 169 7.50 -30.37 -21.72
CA ASP A 169 7.44 -29.06 -22.38
C ASP A 169 6.11 -28.32 -22.25
N ASN A 170 5.08 -28.90 -21.62
CA ASN A 170 3.82 -28.21 -21.32
C ASN A 170 3.94 -27.35 -20.06
N VAL A 171 3.54 -26.09 -20.15
CA VAL A 171 3.45 -25.15 -19.03
C VAL A 171 2.03 -25.14 -18.53
N THR A 172 1.82 -25.65 -17.32
CA THR A 172 0.53 -25.64 -16.64
C THR A 172 0.51 -24.51 -15.61
N VAL A 173 -0.59 -23.76 -15.59
CA VAL A 173 -0.81 -22.68 -14.61
C VAL A 173 -2.03 -22.99 -13.78
N ARG A 174 -1.87 -22.98 -12.45
CA ARG A 174 -2.95 -23.07 -11.48
C ARG A 174 -3.15 -21.71 -10.80
N ALA A 175 -4.36 -21.16 -10.91
CA ALA A 175 -4.72 -19.85 -10.40
C ALA A 175 -6.05 -19.87 -9.65
N ARG A 176 -6.19 -19.02 -8.63
CA ARG A 176 -7.46 -18.81 -7.94
C ARG A 176 -8.35 -17.89 -8.79
N ARG A 177 -9.62 -18.25 -8.98
CA ARG A 177 -10.54 -17.49 -9.85
C ARG A 177 -10.68 -16.02 -9.45
N SER A 178 -10.78 -15.75 -8.14
CA SER A 178 -10.88 -14.38 -7.61
C SER A 178 -9.64 -13.52 -7.87
N GLU A 179 -8.45 -14.13 -7.99
CA GLU A 179 -7.22 -13.41 -8.34
C GLU A 179 -7.15 -13.09 -9.83
N LEU A 180 -7.65 -13.97 -10.70
CA LEU A 180 -7.79 -13.70 -12.13
C LEU A 180 -8.77 -12.55 -12.38
N GLU A 181 -9.90 -12.54 -11.68
CA GLU A 181 -10.94 -11.51 -11.80
C GLU A 181 -10.44 -10.14 -11.31
N SER A 182 -9.82 -10.11 -10.13
CA SER A 182 -9.33 -8.85 -9.55
C SER A 182 -8.04 -8.34 -10.20
N ASN A 183 -7.17 -9.25 -10.70
CA ASN A 183 -5.85 -8.99 -11.28
C ASN A 183 -4.94 -8.12 -10.38
N LYS A 184 -5.18 -8.07 -9.08
CA LYS A 184 -4.39 -7.27 -8.15
C LYS A 184 -4.43 -7.85 -6.76
N ARG A 185 -3.33 -7.66 -6.03
CA ARG A 185 -3.16 -8.12 -4.65
C ARG A 185 -2.51 -7.03 -3.82
N ILE A 186 -2.99 -6.83 -2.60
CA ILE A 186 -2.30 -6.00 -1.62
C ILE A 186 -1.09 -6.79 -1.09
N LYS A 187 0.10 -6.20 -1.10
CA LYS A 187 1.29 -6.81 -0.47
C LYS A 187 1.00 -7.04 1.01
N SER A 188 1.39 -8.20 1.54
CA SER A 188 1.18 -8.53 2.95
C SER A 188 1.74 -7.44 3.86
N MET A 189 0.99 -7.12 4.91
CA MET A 189 1.29 -6.03 5.84
C MET A 189 1.13 -6.50 7.27
N SER A 190 2.02 -6.03 8.15
CA SER A 190 1.85 -6.14 9.59
C SER A 190 0.68 -5.27 10.08
N LYS A 191 0.26 -5.51 11.31
CA LYS A 191 -0.68 -4.67 12.05
C LYS A 191 0.00 -4.08 13.27
N ARG A 192 -0.65 -3.17 13.98
CA ARG A 192 -0.10 -2.65 15.23
C ARG A 192 -0.04 -3.76 16.28
N ASP A 193 1.11 -3.91 16.91
CA ASP A 193 1.25 -4.65 18.18
C ASP A 193 1.06 -3.65 19.32
N PRO A 194 0.06 -3.81 20.20
CA PRO A 194 -0.17 -2.94 21.35
C PRO A 194 1.03 -2.84 22.30
N ASN A 195 1.93 -3.83 22.32
CA ASN A 195 3.12 -3.84 23.16
C ASN A 195 4.30 -3.07 22.53
N ASN A 196 4.20 -2.71 21.25
CA ASN A 196 5.21 -1.90 20.57
C ASN A 196 4.90 -0.41 20.76
N ASN A 197 5.63 0.21 21.69
CA ASN A 197 5.45 1.62 22.04
C ASN A 197 6.10 2.61 21.05
N GLN A 198 6.76 2.13 19.98
CA GLN A 198 7.34 3.03 19.00
C GLN A 198 6.23 3.80 18.25
N HIS A 199 6.43 5.10 18.07
CA HIS A 199 5.52 5.96 17.31
C HIS A 199 6.23 6.58 16.11
N PHE A 200 5.80 6.21 14.90
CA PHE A 200 6.22 6.85 13.67
C PHE A 200 5.17 7.86 13.22
N VAL A 201 5.59 9.12 13.06
CA VAL A 201 4.73 10.19 12.54
C VAL A 201 5.11 10.53 11.10
N ILE A 202 4.12 10.59 10.22
CA ILE A 202 4.27 11.01 8.83
C ILE A 202 3.60 12.37 8.68
N ILE A 203 4.34 13.38 8.25
CA ILE A 203 3.82 14.73 8.03
C ILE A 203 3.50 14.89 6.54
N GLY A 204 2.22 14.84 6.18
CA GLY A 204 1.71 15.00 4.82
C GLY A 204 0.83 13.84 4.39
N GLY A 205 -0.45 14.12 4.13
CA GLY A 205 -1.46 13.15 3.64
C GLY A 205 -1.47 12.95 2.13
N GLY A 206 -0.36 13.20 1.43
CA GLY A 206 -0.24 13.00 -0.02
C GLY A 206 0.17 11.58 -0.40
N PRO A 207 0.37 11.30 -1.70
CA PRO A 207 0.81 9.98 -2.19
C PRO A 207 2.11 9.47 -1.52
N SER A 208 3.06 10.37 -1.24
CA SER A 208 4.31 10.00 -0.56
C SER A 208 4.07 9.55 0.88
N GLY A 209 3.19 10.23 1.62
CA GLY A 209 2.84 9.83 2.99
C GLY A 209 2.04 8.53 3.04
N ALA A 210 1.10 8.35 2.12
CA ALA A 210 0.32 7.12 1.99
C ALA A 210 1.22 5.91 1.72
N VAL A 211 2.11 6.03 0.73
CA VAL A 211 3.09 5.01 0.38
C VAL A 211 4.01 4.71 1.56
N CYS A 212 4.52 5.74 2.25
CA CYS A 212 5.36 5.53 3.43
C CYS A 212 4.63 4.72 4.51
N ALA A 213 3.37 5.06 4.80
CA ALA A 213 2.56 4.35 5.79
C ALA A 213 2.34 2.87 5.40
N GLU A 214 1.97 2.61 4.14
CA GLU A 214 1.82 1.25 3.62
C GLU A 214 3.14 0.48 3.67
N THR A 215 4.24 1.07 3.19
CA THR A 215 5.54 0.40 3.16
C THR A 215 6.05 0.10 4.57
N LEU A 216 5.84 0.98 5.56
CA LEU A 216 6.20 0.67 6.95
C LEU A 216 5.50 -0.61 7.43
N ARG A 217 4.20 -0.78 7.14
CA ARG A 217 3.48 -2.02 7.46
C ARG A 217 3.97 -3.21 6.61
N GLN A 218 4.27 -3.00 5.33
CA GLN A 218 4.78 -4.07 4.45
C GLN A 218 6.15 -4.61 4.90
N GLU A 219 6.97 -3.73 5.48
CA GLU A 219 8.31 -4.07 5.99
C GLU A 219 8.28 -4.48 7.48
N GLY A 220 7.09 -4.66 8.07
CA GLY A 220 6.93 -5.28 9.38
C GLY A 220 6.94 -4.32 10.58
N PHE A 221 6.86 -3.00 10.37
CA PHE A 221 6.72 -2.05 11.47
C PHE A 221 5.39 -2.29 12.20
N GLN A 222 5.46 -2.55 13.51
CA GLN A 222 4.30 -2.89 14.34
C GLN A 222 3.96 -1.80 15.38
N GLY A 223 4.71 -0.69 15.41
CA GLY A 223 4.41 0.44 16.29
C GLY A 223 3.19 1.24 15.86
N LYS A 224 2.91 2.33 16.58
CA LYS A 224 1.87 3.30 16.22
C LYS A 224 2.28 4.08 14.96
N LEU A 225 1.37 4.19 14.00
CA LEU A 225 1.55 4.99 12.79
C LEU A 225 0.51 6.11 12.77
N THR A 226 0.96 7.35 12.67
CA THR A 226 0.06 8.50 12.53
C THR A 226 0.48 9.37 11.35
N VAL A 227 -0.44 9.61 10.42
CA VAL A 227 -0.29 10.55 9.32
C VAL A 227 -0.99 11.84 9.69
N VAL A 228 -0.25 12.95 9.75
CA VAL A 228 -0.78 14.29 9.97
C VAL A 228 -0.94 14.96 8.61
N ALA A 229 -2.15 15.42 8.29
CA ALA A 229 -2.46 16.04 7.01
C ALA A 229 -3.15 17.38 7.19
N LYS A 230 -2.58 18.40 6.54
CA LYS A 230 -3.18 19.74 6.45
C LYS A 230 -4.55 19.72 5.76
N GLU A 231 -4.70 18.85 4.76
CA GLU A 231 -5.96 18.70 4.03
C GLU A 231 -6.95 17.83 4.80
N ARG A 232 -8.26 18.09 4.58
CA ARG A 232 -9.37 17.33 5.18
C ARG A 232 -9.66 15.99 4.51
N TYR A 233 -8.85 15.56 3.55
CA TYR A 233 -9.10 14.39 2.71
C TYR A 233 -8.03 13.31 2.94
N LEU A 234 -8.44 12.04 2.84
CA LEU A 234 -7.51 10.93 2.75
C LEU A 234 -6.67 11.02 1.48
N PRO A 235 -5.49 10.38 1.42
CA PRO A 235 -4.63 10.43 0.25
C PRO A 235 -5.36 10.03 -1.04
N TYR A 236 -5.23 10.86 -2.07
CA TYR A 236 -5.92 10.72 -3.34
C TYR A 236 -4.97 10.99 -4.53
N ASP A 237 -5.40 10.55 -5.70
CA ASP A 237 -4.66 10.69 -6.96
C ASP A 237 -4.79 12.10 -7.52
N ARG A 238 -3.82 12.95 -7.18
CA ARG A 238 -3.76 14.33 -7.66
C ARG A 238 -3.60 14.46 -9.18
N ILE A 239 -3.14 13.42 -9.87
CA ILE A 239 -2.96 13.46 -11.33
C ILE A 239 -4.32 13.52 -12.02
N LYS A 240 -5.33 12.88 -11.43
CA LYS A 240 -6.70 12.86 -11.97
C LYS A 240 -7.39 14.21 -11.89
N LEU A 241 -6.99 15.09 -10.96
CA LEU A 241 -7.60 16.41 -10.79
C LEU A 241 -7.54 17.29 -12.06
N SER A 242 -6.53 17.11 -12.91
CA SER A 242 -6.41 17.86 -14.17
C SER A 242 -6.87 17.07 -15.40
N LYS A 243 -7.50 15.90 -15.20
CA LYS A 243 -7.87 14.96 -16.27
C LYS A 243 -9.35 14.63 -16.26
N VAL A 244 -10.00 14.74 -15.11
CA VAL A 244 -11.43 14.53 -14.94
C VAL A 244 -11.99 15.68 -14.12
N MET A 245 -13.01 16.35 -14.64
CA MET A 245 -13.71 17.44 -13.97
C MET A 245 -14.87 16.87 -13.13
N ASP A 246 -15.23 17.57 -12.06
CA ASP A 246 -16.43 17.30 -11.23
C ASP A 246 -16.54 15.87 -10.67
N VAL A 247 -15.40 15.27 -10.31
CA VAL A 247 -15.37 13.95 -9.66
C VAL A 247 -15.36 14.10 -8.14
N PRO A 248 -16.23 13.39 -7.40
CA PRO A 248 -16.16 13.31 -5.94
C PRO A 248 -14.77 12.83 -5.49
N ILE A 249 -14.20 13.50 -4.49
CA ILE A 249 -12.83 13.23 -4.02
C ILE A 249 -12.66 11.78 -3.53
N GLU A 250 -13.72 11.16 -3.04
CA GLU A 250 -13.79 9.77 -2.60
C GLU A 250 -13.43 8.80 -3.74
N ASN A 251 -13.82 9.12 -4.98
CA ASN A 251 -13.49 8.33 -6.17
C ASN A 251 -12.04 8.52 -6.63
N LEU A 252 -11.36 9.54 -6.10
CA LEU A 252 -9.95 9.81 -6.36
C LEU A 252 -9.05 9.23 -5.26
N GLN A 253 -9.60 8.77 -4.13
CA GLN A 253 -8.81 8.22 -3.03
C GLN A 253 -7.97 7.03 -3.49
N LEU A 254 -6.72 7.00 -3.03
CA LEU A 254 -5.77 5.92 -3.30
C LEU A 254 -6.19 4.61 -2.61
N ARG A 255 -6.78 4.74 -1.41
CA ARG A 255 -7.32 3.65 -0.60
C ARG A 255 -8.56 4.16 0.12
N ALA A 256 -9.52 3.26 0.35
CA ALA A 256 -10.68 3.55 1.20
C ALA A 256 -10.26 3.69 2.67
N SER A 257 -11.06 4.38 3.47
CA SER A 257 -10.82 4.54 4.92
C SER A 257 -10.69 3.21 5.67
N SER A 258 -11.49 2.21 5.29
CA SER A 258 -11.48 0.85 5.87
C SER A 258 -10.14 0.12 5.68
N PHE A 259 -9.41 0.43 4.61
CA PHE A 259 -8.07 -0.12 4.39
C PHE A 259 -7.11 0.35 5.48
N TYR A 260 -7.05 1.66 5.73
CA TYR A 260 -6.15 2.22 6.74
C TYR A 260 -6.50 1.73 8.14
N ALA A 261 -7.80 1.63 8.46
CA ALA A 261 -8.27 1.07 9.72
C ALA A 261 -7.88 -0.40 9.90
N THR A 262 -7.85 -1.20 8.82
CA THR A 262 -7.47 -2.63 8.88
C THR A 262 -6.01 -2.85 9.31
N TYR A 263 -5.14 -1.87 9.06
CA TYR A 263 -3.70 -1.92 9.34
C TYR A 263 -3.26 -0.91 10.41
N ASP A 264 -4.21 -0.38 11.18
CA ASP A 264 -3.96 0.55 12.30
C ASP A 264 -3.09 1.75 11.86
N ILE A 265 -3.47 2.39 10.74
CA ILE A 265 -2.85 3.63 10.25
C ILE A 265 -3.79 4.79 10.61
N ASP A 266 -3.40 5.59 11.58
CA ASP A 266 -4.21 6.71 12.07
C ASP A 266 -3.99 7.95 11.20
N PHE A 267 -5.07 8.69 10.90
CA PHE A 267 -5.00 9.98 10.22
C PHE A 267 -5.49 11.11 11.13
N ILE A 268 -4.70 12.15 11.24
CA ILE A 268 -5.13 13.46 11.78
C ILE A 268 -5.27 14.38 10.58
N LEU A 269 -6.50 14.50 10.08
CA LEU A 269 -6.86 15.33 8.92
C LEU A 269 -7.20 16.76 9.37
N ASP A 270 -7.23 17.68 8.40
CA ASP A 270 -7.55 19.10 8.60
C ASP A 270 -6.71 19.75 9.71
N CYS A 271 -5.46 19.29 9.86
CA CYS A 271 -4.56 19.76 10.91
C CYS A 271 -3.12 19.83 10.39
N GLU A 272 -2.56 21.04 10.43
CA GLU A 272 -1.21 21.32 9.98
C GLU A 272 -0.22 21.06 11.11
N ALA A 273 0.85 20.31 10.82
CA ALA A 273 2.03 20.27 11.68
C ALA A 273 2.82 21.57 11.48
N THR A 274 3.03 22.33 12.56
CA THR A 274 3.62 23.68 12.50
C THR A 274 5.08 23.71 12.92
N LYS A 275 5.53 22.76 13.75
CA LYS A 275 6.92 22.68 14.23
C LYS A 275 7.30 21.24 14.54
N ILE A 276 8.55 20.89 14.25
CA ILE A 276 9.20 19.67 14.75
C ILE A 276 10.25 20.11 15.77
N ASP A 277 10.09 19.66 17.01
CA ASP A 277 11.08 19.77 18.08
C ASP A 277 11.92 18.49 18.07
N LEU A 278 13.22 18.65 17.82
CA LEU A 278 14.17 17.53 17.75
C LEU A 278 14.71 17.15 19.13
N ASP A 279 14.77 18.11 20.05
CA ASP A 279 15.32 17.91 21.39
C ASP A 279 14.33 17.14 22.26
N HIS A 280 13.05 17.54 22.23
CA HIS A 280 11.97 16.92 22.99
C HIS A 280 11.23 15.83 22.19
N LYS A 281 11.60 15.61 20.92
CA LYS A 281 10.96 14.68 19.99
C LYS A 281 9.44 14.84 19.91
N GLN A 282 9.02 16.08 19.67
CA GLN A 282 7.62 16.48 19.60
C GLN A 282 7.27 17.18 18.29
N ILE A 283 6.04 16.98 17.81
CA ILE A 283 5.48 17.69 16.67
C ILE A 283 4.31 18.53 17.17
N SER A 284 4.43 19.84 17.02
CA SER A 284 3.36 20.78 17.35
C SER A 284 2.34 20.84 16.20
N LEU A 285 1.06 20.80 16.56
CA LEU A 285 -0.05 20.88 15.64
C LEU A 285 -0.73 22.26 15.72
N LYS A 286 -1.36 22.68 14.64
CA LYS A 286 -2.02 24.00 14.53
C LYS A 286 -3.15 24.19 15.55
N ASP A 287 -3.79 23.12 15.99
CA ASP A 287 -4.85 23.13 17.00
C ASP A 287 -4.32 23.17 18.45
N GLY A 288 -3.01 23.32 18.63
CA GLY A 288 -2.37 23.38 19.94
C GLY A 288 -2.00 22.03 20.55
N ARG A 289 -2.40 20.91 19.92
CA ARG A 289 -1.94 19.58 20.34
C ARG A 289 -0.46 19.37 20.03
N SER A 290 0.16 18.43 20.74
CA SER A 290 1.52 17.96 20.47
C SER A 290 1.53 16.44 20.34
N LEU A 291 2.36 15.91 19.45
CA LEU A 291 2.59 14.48 19.28
C LEU A 291 4.04 14.14 19.59
N ASN A 292 4.27 13.23 20.53
CA ASN A 292 5.58 12.59 20.68
C ASN A 292 5.84 11.69 19.48
N TYR A 293 7.10 11.53 19.09
CA TYR A 293 7.48 10.60 18.03
C TYR A 293 8.85 9.95 18.33
N ASP A 294 9.04 8.74 17.85
CA ASP A 294 10.36 8.10 17.79
C ASP A 294 11.03 8.35 16.45
N ARG A 295 10.24 8.40 15.38
CA ARG A 295 10.66 8.67 14.01
C ARG A 295 9.65 9.55 13.30
N VAL A 296 10.15 10.41 12.42
CA VAL A 296 9.33 11.30 11.61
C VAL A 296 9.73 11.20 10.14
N TYR A 297 8.74 11.16 9.24
CA TYR A 297 8.94 11.30 7.80
C TYR A 297 8.19 12.53 7.30
N VAL A 298 8.90 13.44 6.64
CA VAL A 298 8.34 14.69 6.11
C VAL A 298 7.99 14.51 4.64
N ALA A 299 6.69 14.50 4.36
CA ALA A 299 6.07 14.25 3.05
C ALA A 299 5.09 15.37 2.65
N THR A 300 5.42 16.62 2.98
CA THR A 300 4.55 17.80 2.81
C THR A 300 4.30 18.19 1.35
N GLY A 301 4.98 17.56 0.40
CA GLY A 301 4.77 17.79 -1.03
C GLY A 301 5.31 19.15 -1.47
N SER A 302 4.50 19.91 -2.21
CA SER A 302 4.90 21.21 -2.76
C SER A 302 3.68 22.11 -2.92
N SER A 303 3.91 23.41 -2.88
CA SER A 303 2.89 24.42 -3.17
C SER A 303 3.18 25.09 -4.51
N PRO A 304 2.16 25.42 -5.33
CA PRO A 304 2.37 26.16 -6.57
C PRO A 304 3.07 27.49 -6.34
N ARG A 305 4.01 27.86 -7.22
CA ARG A 305 4.60 29.19 -7.22
C ARG A 305 3.53 30.20 -7.62
N LYS A 306 3.33 31.24 -6.81
CA LYS A 306 2.49 32.38 -7.16
C LYS A 306 3.26 33.25 -8.16
N ALA A 307 2.69 33.55 -9.32
CA ALA A 307 3.32 34.42 -10.29
C ALA A 307 3.25 35.88 -9.81
N ASP A 308 4.33 36.65 -10.00
CA ASP A 308 4.35 38.06 -9.61
C ASP A 308 3.79 38.92 -10.74
N ILE A 309 2.47 38.84 -10.93
CA ILE A 309 1.74 39.58 -11.96
C ILE A 309 0.79 40.56 -11.28
N PRO A 310 0.90 41.89 -11.55
CA PRO A 310 -0.02 42.88 -11.03
C PRO A 310 -1.49 42.49 -11.27
N GLY A 311 -2.32 42.57 -10.24
CA GLY A 311 -3.76 42.22 -10.32
C GLY A 311 -4.10 40.73 -10.18
N MET A 312 -3.12 39.81 -10.16
CA MET A 312 -3.37 38.36 -10.03
C MET A 312 -4.09 38.00 -8.73
N MET A 313 -3.80 38.70 -7.63
CA MET A 313 -4.47 38.50 -6.33
C MET A 313 -5.85 39.17 -6.26
N VAL A 314 -6.21 39.98 -7.25
CA VAL A 314 -7.46 40.78 -7.29
C VAL A 314 -8.50 40.13 -8.21
N LEU A 315 -8.06 39.32 -9.19
CA LEU A 315 -8.92 38.54 -10.08
C LEU A 315 -9.57 37.35 -9.33
N LYS A 316 -10.64 37.64 -8.57
CA LYS A 316 -11.49 36.62 -7.90
C LYS A 316 -12.29 35.71 -8.86
N GLY A 317 -12.12 35.86 -10.17
CA GLY A 317 -13.05 35.34 -11.19
C GLY A 317 -12.56 34.19 -12.08
N PHE A 318 -11.28 33.79 -12.05
CA PHE A 318 -10.77 32.71 -12.91
C PHE A 318 -10.05 31.57 -12.16
N LEU A 319 -9.86 31.70 -10.85
CA LEU A 319 -9.52 30.60 -9.96
C LEU A 319 -10.68 30.46 -8.98
N HIS A 320 -11.36 29.31 -8.99
CA HIS A 320 -12.64 29.08 -8.33
C HIS A 320 -12.64 29.62 -6.86
N PRO A 321 -13.51 30.58 -6.51
CA PRO A 321 -13.35 31.43 -5.32
C PRO A 321 -13.66 30.77 -3.96
N ASN A 322 -13.98 29.48 -3.92
CA ASN A 322 -14.53 28.81 -2.73
C ASN A 322 -13.67 27.70 -2.11
N HIS A 323 -12.41 27.56 -2.52
CA HIS A 323 -11.49 26.65 -1.84
C HIS A 323 -10.27 27.40 -1.38
N ASN A 324 -10.22 27.68 -0.06
CA ASN A 324 -8.97 27.84 0.66
C ASN A 324 -8.05 26.69 0.20
N THR A 325 -6.99 27.09 -0.49
CA THR A 325 -6.03 26.24 -1.18
C THR A 325 -5.60 25.03 -0.34
N LEU A 326 -5.73 23.86 -0.97
CA LEU A 326 -5.18 22.55 -0.63
C LEU A 326 -3.76 22.64 -0.07
#